data_AF-A0A6G9A7V5-F1
#
_entry.id   AF-A0A6G9A7V5-F1
#
_cell.length_a   1.000
_cell.length_b   1.000
_cell.length_c   1.000
_cell.angle_alpha   90.00
_cell.angle_beta   90.00
_cell.angle_gamma   90.00
#
_symmetry.space_group_name_H-M   'P 1'
#
loop_
_entity.id
_entity.type
_entity.pdbx_description
1 polymer ?
#
loop_
_entity_poly.entity_id
_entity_poly.type
_entity_poly.pdbx_seq_one_letter_code
_entity_poly.pdbx_strand_id
1 'polypeptide(L)'
;MAVGWILDLIWWGIGYAVARLVVPFASFGKVQVGTALDSNGFGWRGWRRIEGGRFEIEATFAALIGLVICCAGLAAVLYLIH
;
A
#
# COMPACT_ATOMS: atom_id res chain seq x y z
N MET A 1 -8.69 -2.71 -23.82
CA MET A 1 -8.01 -3.95 -23.37
C MET A 1 -6.62 -3.65 -22.80
N ALA A 2 -5.74 -2.91 -23.50
CA ALA A 2 -4.38 -2.60 -23.01
C ALA A 2 -4.29 -1.75 -21.72
N VAL A 3 -5.20 -0.79 -21.53
CA VAL A 3 -5.18 0.12 -20.37
C VAL A 3 -5.36 -0.61 -19.03
N GLY A 4 -6.17 -1.67 -18.99
CA GLY A 4 -6.40 -2.45 -17.78
C GLY A 4 -5.12 -3.12 -17.27
N TRP A 5 -4.31 -3.69 -18.17
CA TRP A 5 -3.05 -4.33 -17.83
C TRP A 5 -2.01 -3.34 -17.32
N ILE A 6 -1.97 -2.14 -17.89
CA ILE A 6 -1.06 -1.08 -17.45
C ILE A 6 -1.42 -0.63 -16.03
N LEU A 7 -2.72 -0.41 -15.78
CA LEU A 7 -3.20 -0.05 -14.45
C LEU A 7 -2.91 -1.15 -13.44
N ASP A 8 -3.13 -2.41 -13.80
CA ASP A 8 -2.86 -3.55 -12.92
C ASP A 8 -1.36 -3.67 -12.60
N LEU A 9 -0.49 -3.48 -13.60
CA LEU A 9 0.96 -3.48 -13.43
C LEU A 9 1.43 -2.32 -12.54
N ILE A 10 0.87 -1.12 -12.70
CA ILE A 10 1.20 0.03 -11.84
C ILE A 10 0.70 -0.22 -10.42
N TRP A 11 -0.50 -0.76 -10.27
CA TRP A 11 -1.13 -1.02 -8.99
C TRP A 11 -0.35 -2.07 -8.17
N TRP A 12 -0.09 -3.24 -8.77
CA TRP A 12 0.63 -4.32 -8.12
C TRP A 12 2.15 -4.15 -8.14
N GLY A 13 2.71 -3.54 -9.18
CA GLY A 13 4.15 -3.35 -9.31
C GLY A 13 4.65 -2.17 -8.47
N ILE A 14 4.04 -1.00 -8.61
CA ILE A 14 4.51 0.22 -7.95
C ILE A 14 3.74 0.44 -6.65
N GLY A 15 2.41 0.45 -6.70
CA GLY A 15 1.57 0.73 -5.52
C GLY A 15 1.86 -0.23 -4.38
N TYR A 16 1.76 -1.54 -4.63
CA TYR A 16 2.00 -2.56 -3.61
C TYR A 16 3.47 -2.61 -3.14
N ALA A 17 4.45 -2.49 -4.04
CA ALA A 17 5.86 -2.52 -3.65
C ALA A 17 6.24 -1.29 -2.79
N VAL A 18 5.79 -0.10 -3.18
CA VAL A 18 5.98 1.14 -2.42
C VAL A 18 5.29 1.03 -1.08
N ALA A 19 4.05 0.54 -1.03
CA ALA A 19 3.35 0.33 0.23
C ALA A 19 4.10 -0.64 1.14
N ARG A 20 4.62 -1.74 0.60
CA ARG A 20 5.37 -2.74 1.36
C ARG A 20 6.69 -2.20 1.92
N LEU A 21 7.28 -1.18 1.31
CA LEU A 21 8.46 -0.50 1.84
C LEU A 21 8.08 0.62 2.81
N VAL A 22 7.16 1.50 2.41
CA VAL A 22 6.83 2.73 3.15
C VAL A 22 5.98 2.45 4.38
N VAL A 23 5.02 1.54 4.32
CA VAL A 23 4.14 1.22 5.47
C VAL A 23 4.94 0.73 6.67
N PRO A 24 5.85 -0.26 6.56
CA PRO A 24 6.68 -0.67 7.69
C PRO A 24 7.70 0.40 8.09
N PHE A 25 8.22 1.20 7.16
CA PHE A 25 9.12 2.32 7.50
C PHE A 25 8.41 3.40 8.31
N ALA A 26 7.26 3.88 7.83
CA ALA A 26 6.46 4.92 8.47
C ALA A 26 5.88 4.44 9.81
N SER A 27 5.58 3.14 9.93
CA SER A 27 5.02 2.56 11.15
C SER A 27 6.08 1.95 12.09
N PHE A 28 7.37 2.17 11.85
CA PHE A 28 8.45 1.58 12.67
C PHE A 28 8.29 0.04 12.87
N GLY A 29 7.81 -0.66 11.84
CA GLY A 29 7.59 -2.11 11.85
C GLY A 29 6.34 -2.60 12.61
N LYS A 30 5.51 -1.69 13.16
CA LYS A 30 4.22 -2.05 13.79
C LYS A 30 3.15 -2.47 12.78
N VAL A 31 3.18 -1.90 11.58
CA VAL A 31 2.23 -2.22 10.51
C VAL A 31 2.96 -2.98 9.40
N GLN A 32 2.38 -4.11 8.99
CA GLN A 32 2.84 -4.91 7.85
C GLN A 32 1.77 -4.95 6.76
N VAL A 33 2.22 -5.09 5.53
CA VAL A 33 1.34 -5.34 4.39
C VAL A 33 1.09 -6.84 4.33
N GLY A 34 -0.19 -7.22 4.40
CA GLY A 34 -0.63 -8.60 4.24
C GLY A 34 -0.42 -9.09 2.81
N THR A 35 -0.23 -10.40 2.67
CA THR A 35 -0.01 -11.04 1.37
C THR A 35 -1.26 -10.95 0.49
N ALA A 36 -1.07 -10.65 -0.79
CA ALA A 36 -2.10 -10.59 -1.82
C ALA A 36 -3.03 -11.83 -1.92
N LEU A 37 -2.54 -12.99 -1.48
CA LEU A 37 -3.24 -14.27 -1.52
C LEU A 37 -4.11 -14.53 -0.30
N ASP A 38 -4.00 -13.71 0.76
CA ASP A 38 -4.67 -13.92 2.04
C ASP A 38 -5.64 -12.77 2.31
N SER A 39 -6.79 -12.75 1.61
CA SER A 39 -7.90 -11.83 1.94
C SER A 39 -8.84 -12.39 3.01
N ASN A 40 -8.61 -13.61 3.49
CA ASN A 40 -9.57 -14.31 4.35
C ASN A 40 -9.32 -13.96 5.83
N GLY A 41 -10.09 -13.00 6.36
CA GLY A 41 -10.01 -12.57 7.76
C GLY A 41 -9.65 -11.10 7.99
N PHE A 42 -9.59 -10.29 6.93
CA PHE A 42 -9.53 -8.84 7.04
C PHE A 42 -10.92 -8.28 7.36
N GLY A 43 -11.03 -7.36 8.33
CA GLY A 43 -12.29 -6.68 8.62
C GLY A 43 -12.71 -5.74 7.48
N TRP A 44 -13.93 -5.18 7.51
CA TRP A 44 -14.47 -4.28 6.45
C TRP A 44 -13.50 -3.17 6.02
N ARG A 45 -12.62 -2.71 6.91
CA ARG A 45 -11.60 -1.69 6.62
C ARG A 45 -10.33 -2.22 5.94
N GLY A 46 -10.24 -3.52 5.61
CA GLY A 46 -9.03 -4.14 5.09
C GLY A 46 -7.92 -4.24 6.13
N TRP A 47 -8.24 -4.21 7.42
CA TRP A 47 -7.26 -4.24 8.51
C TRP A 47 -7.49 -5.47 9.38
N ARG A 48 -6.41 -6.18 9.68
CA ARG A 48 -6.39 -7.31 10.60
C ARG A 48 -5.40 -7.00 11.72
N ARG A 49 -5.83 -7.15 12.97
CA ARG A 49 -4.92 -7.01 14.12
C ARG A 49 -4.33 -8.39 14.41
N ILE A 50 -3.01 -8.51 14.35
CA ILE A 50 -2.29 -9.72 14.72
C ILE A 50 -2.07 -9.71 16.23
N GLU A 51 -2.10 -10.88 16.86
CA GLU A 51 -1.66 -11.05 18.25
C GLU A 51 -0.25 -10.47 18.42
N GLY A 52 -0.06 -9.65 19.46
CA GLY A 52 1.17 -8.87 19.68
C GLY A 52 1.07 -7.38 19.34
N GLY A 53 -0.12 -6.88 18.95
CA GLY A 53 -0.35 -5.44 18.76
C GLY A 53 0.20 -4.89 17.45
N ARG A 54 0.51 -5.78 16.49
CA ARG A 54 0.87 -5.43 15.11
C ARG A 54 -0.38 -5.40 14.24
N PHE A 55 -0.36 -4.54 13.24
CA PHE A 55 -1.48 -4.40 12.31
C PHE A 55 -1.06 -4.92 10.94
N GLU A 56 -1.93 -5.70 10.33
CA GLU A 56 -1.82 -6.12 8.94
C GLU A 56 -2.83 -5.32 8.12
N ILE A 57 -2.38 -4.81 6.97
CA ILE A 57 -3.24 -4.12 6.00
C ILE A 57 -3.36 -5.01 4.77
N GLU A 58 -4.58 -5.17 4.27
CA GLU A 58 -4.90 -5.93 3.07
C GLU A 58 -4.09 -5.40 1.87
N ALA A 59 -3.60 -6.30 1.01
CA ALA A 59 -2.74 -5.96 -0.12
C ALA A 59 -3.32 -4.87 -1.03
N THR A 60 -4.63 -4.91 -1.29
CA THR A 60 -5.33 -3.92 -2.13
C THR A 60 -5.35 -2.53 -1.49
N PHE A 61 -5.65 -2.46 -0.19
CA PHE A 61 -5.62 -1.20 0.56
C PHE A 61 -4.19 -0.68 0.73
N ALA A 62 -3.24 -1.58 0.95
CA ALA A 62 -1.83 -1.21 0.99
C ALA A 62 -1.40 -0.60 -0.35
N ALA A 63 -1.71 -1.26 -1.48
CA ALA A 63 -1.39 -0.74 -2.81
C ALA A 63 -1.96 0.66 -3.05
N LEU A 64 -3.22 0.91 -2.64
CA LEU A 64 -3.83 2.23 -2.67
C LEU A 64 -3.04 3.25 -1.83
N ILE A 65 -2.69 2.91 -0.59
CA ILE A 65 -1.91 3.78 0.31
C ILE A 65 -0.54 4.12 -0.31
N GLY A 66 0.15 3.11 -0.85
CA GLY A 66 1.44 3.30 -1.53
C GLY A 66 1.33 4.23 -2.73
N LEU A 67 0.27 4.08 -3.54
CA LEU A 67 -0.01 4.95 -4.68
C LEU A 67 -0.29 6.39 -4.22
N VAL A 68 -1.12 6.59 -3.20
CA VAL A 68 -1.43 7.92 -2.65
C VAL A 68 -0.18 8.61 -2.11
N ILE A 69 0.67 7.89 -1.38
CA ILE A 69 1.95 8.44 -0.89
C ILE A 69 2.86 8.81 -2.06
N CYS A 70 2.92 7.97 -3.10
CA CYS A 70 3.70 8.26 -4.30
C CYS A 70 3.19 9.52 -5.01
N CYS A 71 1.88 9.66 -5.19
CA CYS A 71 1.25 10.86 -5.75
C CYS A 71 1.51 12.10 -4.89
N ALA A 72 1.37 12.00 -3.57
CA ALA A 72 1.64 13.10 -2.65
C ALA A 72 3.11 13.53 -2.67
N GLY A 73 4.04 12.57 -2.72
CA GLY A 73 5.47 12.82 -2.86
C GLY A 73 5.81 13.51 -4.18
N LEU A 74 5.27 13.03 -5.29
CA LEU A 74 5.42 13.67 -6.61
C LEU A 74 4.85 15.10 -6.61
N ALA A 75 3.67 15.31 -6.05
CA ALA A 75 3.05 16.62 -5.94
C ALA A 75 3.90 17.58 -5.10
N ALA A 76 4.46 17.12 -3.97
CA ALA A 76 5.35 17.92 -3.14
C ALA A 76 6.66 18.27 -3.86
N VAL A 77 7.25 17.33 -4.58
CA VAL A 77 8.47 17.57 -5.38
C VAL A 77 8.18 18.57 -6.51
N LEU A 78 7.08 18.42 -7.23
CA LEU A 78 6.65 19.38 -8.26
C LEU A 78 6.42 20.77 -7.66
N TYR A 79 5.81 20.84 -6.48
CA TYR A 79 5.59 22.10 -5.76
C TYR A 79 6.90 22.74 -5.28
N LEU A 80 7.92 21.96 -4.95
CA LEU A 80 9.24 22.49 -4.54
C LEU A 80 10.11 22.93 -5.73
N ILE A 81 9.87 22.36 -6.91
CA ILE A 81 10.60 22.70 -8.15
C ILE A 81 9.95 23.89 -8.86
N HIS A 82 8.65 24.10 -8.67
CA HIS A 82 7.89 25.26 -9.17
C HIS A 82 8.00 26.45 -8.22
#